data_AF-A0A7W5Q193-F1
#
_entry.id   AF-A0A7W5Q193-F1
#
_cell.length_a   1.000
_cell.length_b   1.000
_cell.length_c   1.000
_cell.angle_alpha   90.00
_cell.angle_beta   90.00
_cell.angle_gamma   90.00
#
_symmetry.space_group_name_H-M   'P 1'
#
loop_
_entity.id
_entity.type
_entity.pdbx_description
1 polymer ?
#
loop_
_entity_poly.entity_id
_entity_poly.type
_entity_poly.pdbx_seq_one_letter_code
_entity_poly.pdbx_strand_id
1 'polypeptide(L)'
;MQITNEMIDAFKEAFHREYHARPDNSYDDNIKAGLIAALTAAPASPAREPEPKVEDNLLSYYERQIAWSRQTFGPALRTKGVIDHIRKELCEIEQDPHDLSEWVDVVILAMDGFWRHGGNAADLFAALLAKQQKNMARTWPDWRTMSEDQAIEHDRSNDATLASMEKKG
;
A
#
# COMPACT_ATOMS: atom_id res chain seq x y z
N MET A 1 2.88 7.96 -23.43
CA MET A 1 1.82 6.93 -23.43
C MET A 1 0.87 7.28 -22.30
N GLN A 2 -0.37 7.67 -22.60
CA GLN A 2 -1.36 7.95 -21.56
C GLN A 2 -1.92 6.60 -21.11
N ILE A 3 -1.89 6.33 -19.80
CA ILE A 3 -2.52 5.15 -19.22
C ILE A 3 -4.03 5.42 -19.22
N THR A 4 -4.78 4.58 -19.93
CA THR A 4 -6.24 4.65 -20.04
C THR A 4 -6.90 3.92 -18.88
N ASN A 5 -8.18 4.18 -18.62
CA ASN A 5 -8.95 3.42 -17.62
C ASN A 5 -8.90 1.92 -17.93
N GLU A 6 -8.91 1.52 -19.22
CA GLU A 6 -8.74 0.12 -19.63
C GLU A 6 -7.42 -0.51 -19.15
N MET A 7 -6.34 0.27 -19.02
CA MET A 7 -5.07 -0.24 -18.49
C MET A 7 -5.09 -0.40 -16.97
N ILE A 8 -5.86 0.44 -16.28
CA ILE A 8 -6.09 0.32 -14.82
C ILE A 8 -6.97 -0.91 -14.57
N ASP A 9 -8.05 -1.05 -15.34
CA ASP A 9 -8.96 -2.21 -15.26
C ASP A 9 -8.21 -3.51 -15.59
N ALA A 10 -7.34 -3.51 -16.61
CA ALA A 10 -6.51 -4.68 -16.93
C ALA A 10 -5.48 -5.02 -15.83
N PHE A 11 -4.97 -4.01 -15.12
CA PHE A 11 -4.10 -4.22 -13.97
C PHE A 11 -4.89 -4.78 -12.78
N LYS A 12 -6.07 -4.21 -12.46
CA LYS A 12 -6.99 -4.72 -11.44
C LYS A 12 -7.37 -6.18 -11.75
N GLU A 13 -7.76 -6.49 -12.99
CA GLU A 13 -8.08 -7.87 -13.42
C GLU A 13 -6.89 -8.83 -13.33
N ALA A 14 -5.69 -8.40 -13.69
CA ALA A 14 -4.48 -9.23 -13.59
C ALA A 14 -4.11 -9.50 -12.13
N PHE A 15 -4.19 -8.48 -11.28
CA PHE A 15 -3.95 -8.59 -9.85
C PHE A 15 -4.98 -9.50 -9.18
N HIS A 16 -6.29 -9.27 -9.41
CA HIS A 16 -7.36 -10.12 -8.91
C HIS A 16 -7.19 -11.59 -9.31
N ARG A 17 -6.83 -11.84 -10.58
CA ARG A 17 -6.64 -13.21 -11.09
C ARG A 17 -5.47 -13.92 -10.42
N GLU A 18 -4.39 -13.21 -10.13
CA GLU A 18 -3.24 -13.79 -9.44
C GLU A 18 -3.46 -13.92 -7.92
N TYR A 19 -4.25 -13.02 -7.33
CA TYR A 19 -4.55 -12.97 -5.90
C TYR A 19 -5.61 -14.00 -5.48
N HIS A 20 -6.72 -14.15 -6.25
CA HIS A 20 -7.80 -15.09 -5.94
C HIS A 20 -7.60 -16.51 -6.51
N ALA A 21 -6.57 -16.74 -7.34
CA ALA A 21 -6.26 -18.09 -7.84
C ALA A 21 -5.47 -18.96 -6.86
N ARG A 22 -5.19 -18.50 -5.63
CA ARG A 22 -4.33 -19.23 -4.68
C ARG A 22 -5.12 -19.68 -3.45
N PRO A 23 -5.64 -20.92 -3.42
CA PRO A 23 -6.14 -21.51 -2.19
C PRO A 23 -4.94 -22.03 -1.41
N ASP A 24 -4.51 -21.25 -0.42
CA ASP A 24 -3.41 -21.53 0.52
C ASP A 24 -2.05 -20.87 0.24
N ASN A 25 -1.48 -20.36 1.33
CA ASN A 25 -0.21 -19.65 1.40
C ASN A 25 0.90 -20.65 1.72
N SER A 26 1.12 -21.61 0.82
CA SER A 26 2.16 -22.62 0.92
C SER A 26 3.15 -22.48 -0.24
N TYR A 27 4.41 -22.16 0.07
CA TYR A 27 5.48 -22.09 -0.92
C TYR A 27 5.83 -23.53 -1.35
N ASP A 28 5.17 -24.05 -2.38
CA ASP A 28 5.33 -25.44 -2.81
C ASP A 28 6.61 -25.63 -3.65
N ASP A 29 7.56 -26.42 -3.12
CA ASP A 29 8.87 -26.74 -3.69
C ASP A 29 8.80 -27.48 -5.05
N ASN A 30 7.61 -27.85 -5.52
CA ASN A 30 7.42 -28.62 -6.75
C ASN A 30 7.46 -27.80 -8.06
N ILE A 31 7.36 -26.47 -8.02
CA ILE A 31 7.54 -25.61 -9.23
C ILE A 31 9.01 -25.61 -9.70
N LYS A 32 9.97 -25.93 -8.82
CA LYS A 32 11.40 -25.98 -9.17
C LYS A 32 11.74 -27.12 -10.14
N ALA A 33 10.99 -28.22 -10.15
CA ALA A 33 11.33 -29.41 -10.93
C ALA A 33 10.92 -29.30 -12.42
N GLY A 34 9.81 -28.62 -12.73
CA GLY A 34 9.32 -28.48 -14.10
C GLY A 34 10.14 -27.51 -14.97
N LEU A 35 10.73 -26.48 -14.35
CA LEU A 35 11.49 -25.44 -15.05
C LEU A 35 12.84 -25.95 -15.60
N ILE A 36 13.44 -26.96 -14.95
CA ILE A 36 14.75 -27.51 -15.35
C ILE A 36 14.67 -28.32 -16.67
N ALA A 37 13.53 -28.94 -16.96
CA ALA A 37 13.36 -29.74 -18.18
C ALA A 37 13.23 -28.87 -19.46
N ALA A 38 12.73 -27.64 -19.35
CA ALA A 38 12.52 -26.75 -20.49
C ALA A 38 13.79 -25.98 -20.93
N LEU A 39 14.84 -25.96 -20.10
CA LEU A 39 16.05 -25.14 -20.29
C LEU A 39 17.19 -25.85 -21.07
N THR A 40 17.03 -27.09 -21.52
CA THR A 40 18.12 -27.88 -22.14
C THR A 40 18.14 -27.89 -23.69
N ALA A 41 17.35 -27.06 -24.37
CA ALA A 41 17.25 -27.11 -25.84
C ALA A 41 17.30 -25.75 -26.57
N ALA A 42 18.14 -24.80 -26.13
CA ALA A 42 18.41 -23.58 -26.91
C ALA A 42 19.91 -23.21 -26.89
N PRO A 43 20.50 -22.79 -28.03
CA PRO A 43 21.90 -22.38 -28.07
C PRO A 43 22.12 -21.11 -27.24
N ALA A 44 23.23 -21.07 -26.51
CA ALA A 44 23.58 -20.01 -25.57
C ALA A 44 23.74 -18.65 -26.26
N SER A 45 22.83 -17.74 -25.95
CA SER A 45 23.01 -16.30 -26.16
C SER A 45 24.16 -15.80 -25.27
N PRO A 46 24.96 -14.78 -25.67
CA PRO A 46 26.04 -14.27 -24.82
C PRO A 46 25.46 -13.87 -23.46
N ALA A 47 26.11 -14.37 -22.39
CA ALA A 47 25.64 -14.23 -21.01
C ALA A 47 25.39 -12.74 -20.70
N ARG A 48 24.11 -12.38 -20.61
CA ARG A 48 23.67 -11.11 -20.05
C ARG A 48 24.21 -11.08 -18.62
N GLU A 49 24.97 -10.05 -18.26
CA GLU A 49 25.32 -9.82 -16.85
C GLU A 49 24.05 -9.92 -16.01
N PRO A 50 24.07 -10.56 -14.84
CA PRO A 50 22.88 -10.69 -14.02
C PRO A 50 22.37 -9.27 -13.74
N GLU A 51 21.17 -8.96 -14.23
CA GLU A 51 20.53 -7.68 -13.92
C GLU A 51 20.53 -7.53 -12.39
N PRO A 52 20.87 -6.34 -11.86
CA PRO A 52 20.94 -6.14 -10.43
C PRO A 52 19.60 -6.55 -9.83
N LYS A 53 19.64 -7.47 -8.85
CA LYS A 53 18.44 -7.82 -8.07
C LYS A 53 17.94 -6.55 -7.41
N VAL A 54 16.87 -5.98 -7.95
CA VAL A 54 16.11 -4.94 -7.27
C VAL A 54 15.67 -5.57 -5.95
N GLU A 55 16.06 -4.98 -4.83
CA GLU A 55 15.61 -5.47 -3.54
C GLU A 55 14.09 -5.33 -3.47
N ASP A 56 13.38 -6.45 -3.33
CA ASP A 56 11.93 -6.48 -3.14
C ASP A 56 11.57 -6.11 -1.70
N ASN A 57 11.84 -4.86 -1.32
CA ASN A 57 11.48 -4.29 -0.03
C ASN A 57 10.55 -3.07 -0.19
N LEU A 58 9.92 -2.65 0.91
CA LEU A 58 8.94 -1.56 0.90
C LEU A 58 9.54 -0.22 0.46
N LEU A 59 10.81 0.05 0.78
CA LEU A 59 11.49 1.28 0.39
C LEU A 59 11.66 1.35 -1.13
N SER A 60 12.27 0.32 -1.72
CA SER A 60 12.48 0.23 -3.17
C SER A 60 11.16 0.12 -3.95
N TYR A 61 10.13 -0.50 -3.38
CA TYR A 61 8.77 -0.43 -3.91
C TYR A 61 8.25 1.01 -3.94
N TYR A 62 8.33 1.72 -2.82
CA TYR A 62 7.74 3.04 -2.69
C TYR A 62 8.47 4.09 -3.56
N GLU A 63 9.80 4.02 -3.66
CA GLU A 63 10.56 4.88 -4.57
C GLU A 63 10.11 4.72 -6.03
N ARG A 64 9.87 3.48 -6.49
CA ARG A 64 9.33 3.20 -7.82
C ARG A 64 7.91 3.73 -7.99
N GLN A 65 7.07 3.57 -6.96
CA GLN A 65 5.71 4.08 -6.96
C GLN A 65 5.67 5.63 -7.07
N ILE A 66 6.53 6.33 -6.33
CA ILE A 66 6.65 7.80 -6.41
C ILE A 66 7.09 8.21 -7.82
N ALA A 67 8.13 7.57 -8.36
CA ALA A 67 8.64 7.87 -9.70
C ALA A 67 7.57 7.68 -10.78
N TRP A 68 6.88 6.54 -10.74
CA TRP A 68 5.78 6.24 -11.66
C TRP A 68 4.62 7.22 -11.50
N SER A 69 4.19 7.50 -10.27
CA SER A 69 3.08 8.42 -9.99
C SER A 69 3.37 9.84 -10.47
N ARG A 70 4.59 10.33 -10.23
CA ARG A 70 5.05 11.64 -10.71
C ARG A 70 5.07 11.71 -12.24
N GLN A 71 5.51 10.64 -12.90
CA GLN A 71 5.54 10.57 -14.36
C GLN A 71 4.14 10.51 -14.98
N THR A 72 3.25 9.70 -14.40
CA THR A 72 1.91 9.44 -14.93
C THR A 72 0.93 10.58 -14.64
N PHE A 73 0.93 11.08 -13.40
CA PHE A 73 -0.09 12.04 -12.92
C PHE A 73 0.46 13.45 -12.68
N GLY A 74 1.75 13.66 -12.97
CA GLY A 74 2.44 14.92 -12.79
C GLY A 74 2.82 15.22 -11.33
N PRO A 75 3.59 16.31 -11.12
CA PRO A 75 4.19 16.64 -9.82
C PRO A 75 3.25 17.42 -8.86
N ALA A 76 2.03 17.77 -9.28
CA ALA A 76 1.13 18.59 -8.47
C ALA A 76 0.63 17.84 -7.21
N LEU A 77 0.13 18.58 -6.21
CA LEU A 77 -0.37 17.99 -4.96
C LEU A 77 -1.54 17.02 -5.15
N ARG A 78 -2.37 17.25 -6.18
CA ARG A 78 -3.54 16.42 -6.55
C ARG A 78 -4.46 16.07 -5.37
N THR A 79 -4.44 16.83 -4.28
CA THR A 79 -5.06 16.50 -2.98
C THR A 79 -6.52 16.10 -3.11
N LYS A 80 -7.33 16.91 -3.81
CA LYS A 80 -8.75 16.60 -4.04
C LYS A 80 -8.96 15.32 -4.85
N GLY A 81 -8.09 15.06 -5.83
CA GLY A 81 -8.16 13.86 -6.66
C GLY A 81 -7.78 12.60 -5.91
N VAL A 82 -6.72 12.64 -5.10
CA VAL A 82 -6.33 11.50 -4.24
C VAL A 82 -7.44 11.19 -3.23
N ILE A 83 -8.01 12.21 -2.58
CA ILE A 83 -9.12 12.01 -1.64
C ILE A 83 -10.38 11.48 -2.34
N ASP A 84 -10.71 11.98 -3.53
CA ASP A 84 -11.83 11.47 -4.33
C ASP A 84 -11.63 9.99 -4.68
N HIS A 85 -10.42 9.59 -5.04
CA HIS A 85 -10.11 8.20 -5.38
C HIS A 85 -10.23 7.29 -4.15
N ILE A 86 -9.66 7.69 -3.01
CA ILE A 86 -9.79 6.93 -1.75
C ILE A 86 -11.27 6.71 -1.41
N ARG A 87 -12.16 7.68 -1.64
CA ARG A 87 -13.60 7.48 -1.41
C ARG A 87 -14.22 6.45 -2.33
N LYS A 88 -13.77 6.37 -3.59
CA LYS A 88 -14.24 5.34 -4.53
C LYS A 88 -13.81 3.96 -4.10
N GLU A 89 -12.53 3.77 -3.73
CA GLU A 89 -12.05 2.47 -3.26
C GLU A 89 -12.75 2.05 -1.95
N LEU A 90 -13.08 3.00 -1.07
CA LEU A 90 -13.90 2.68 0.11
C LEU A 90 -15.31 2.20 -0.27
N CYS A 91 -15.94 2.75 -1.31
CA CYS A 91 -17.21 2.24 -1.82
C CYS A 91 -17.08 0.87 -2.50
N GLU A 92 -15.92 0.54 -3.08
CA GLU A 92 -15.63 -0.78 -3.65
C GLU A 92 -15.43 -1.81 -2.51
N ILE A 93 -14.71 -1.45 -1.44
CA ILE A 93 -14.60 -2.24 -0.20
C ILE A 93 -15.97 -2.49 0.45
N GLU A 94 -16.87 -1.50 0.46
CA GLU A 94 -18.23 -1.68 0.98
C GLU A 94 -19.04 -2.70 0.15
N GLN A 95 -18.74 -2.87 -1.14
CA GLN A 95 -19.43 -3.81 -2.02
C GLN A 95 -18.87 -5.23 -1.90
N ASP A 96 -17.55 -5.39 -1.82
CA ASP A 96 -16.89 -6.67 -1.57
C ASP A 96 -15.70 -6.52 -0.61
N PRO A 97 -15.93 -6.57 0.72
CA PRO A 97 -14.87 -6.36 1.69
C PRO A 97 -13.83 -7.49 1.73
N HIS A 98 -14.12 -8.61 1.06
CA HIS A 98 -13.21 -9.76 0.94
C HIS A 98 -12.28 -9.65 -0.27
N ASP A 99 -12.51 -8.69 -1.16
CA ASP A 99 -11.51 -8.28 -2.10
C ASP A 99 -10.42 -7.46 -1.39
N LEU A 100 -9.29 -8.12 -1.14
CA LEU A 100 -8.15 -7.48 -0.50
C LEU A 100 -7.41 -6.52 -1.45
N SER A 101 -7.69 -6.55 -2.74
CA SER A 101 -7.09 -5.63 -3.72
C SER A 101 -7.51 -4.18 -3.46
N GLU A 102 -8.77 -3.94 -3.13
CA GLU A 102 -9.26 -2.57 -2.87
C GLU A 102 -8.68 -1.97 -1.57
N TRP A 103 -8.40 -2.81 -0.57
CA TRP A 103 -7.63 -2.38 0.60
C TRP A 103 -6.20 -1.97 0.24
N VAL A 104 -5.57 -2.68 -0.70
CA VAL A 104 -4.22 -2.34 -1.20
C VAL A 104 -4.27 -1.03 -2.00
N ASP A 105 -5.32 -0.79 -2.78
CA ASP A 105 -5.49 0.47 -3.51
C ASP A 105 -5.57 1.67 -2.56
N VAL A 106 -6.28 1.55 -1.43
CA VAL A 106 -6.28 2.58 -0.38
C VAL A 106 -4.87 2.83 0.18
N VAL A 107 -4.06 1.80 0.39
CA VAL A 107 -2.67 1.94 0.87
C VAL A 107 -1.82 2.69 -0.17
N ILE A 108 -1.93 2.31 -1.45
CA ILE A 108 -1.20 2.96 -2.56
C ILE A 108 -1.58 4.43 -2.66
N LEU A 109 -2.87 4.77 -2.55
CA LEU A 109 -3.36 6.14 -2.61
C LEU A 109 -2.96 6.97 -1.38
N ALA A 110 -2.93 6.36 -0.18
CA ALA A 110 -2.43 7.01 1.02
C ALA A 110 -0.94 7.33 0.93
N MET A 111 -0.14 6.40 0.39
CA MET A 111 1.27 6.61 0.07
C MET A 111 1.42 7.73 -0.99
N ASP A 112 0.59 7.72 -2.04
CA ASP A 112 0.59 8.80 -3.04
C ASP A 112 0.33 10.18 -2.42
N GLY A 113 -0.66 10.26 -1.52
CA GLY A 113 -0.95 11.46 -0.76
C GLY A 113 0.23 11.91 0.11
N PHE A 114 0.91 10.98 0.78
CA PHE A 114 2.04 11.28 1.67
C PHE A 114 3.20 11.95 0.94
N TRP A 115 3.71 11.36 -0.15
CA TRP A 115 4.87 11.96 -0.85
C TRP A 115 4.51 13.28 -1.52
N ARG A 116 3.28 13.41 -2.05
CA ARG A 116 2.82 14.68 -2.66
C ARG A 116 2.82 15.84 -1.67
N HIS A 117 2.68 15.56 -0.37
CA HIS A 117 2.67 16.58 0.69
C HIS A 117 4.00 16.68 1.45
N GLY A 118 5.10 16.28 0.81
CA GLY A 118 6.46 16.50 1.31
C GLY A 118 7.08 15.32 2.04
N GLY A 119 6.37 14.19 2.13
CA GLY A 119 6.97 12.93 2.56
C GLY A 119 7.95 12.39 1.53
N ASN A 120 8.89 11.56 1.97
CA ASN A 120 9.75 10.77 1.08
C ASN A 120 9.70 9.28 1.47
N ALA A 121 10.22 8.42 0.60
CA ALA A 121 10.10 6.98 0.79
C ALA A 121 10.83 6.46 2.04
N ALA A 122 12.02 7.01 2.33
CA ALA A 122 12.84 6.63 3.48
C ALA A 122 12.16 6.96 4.82
N ASP A 123 11.34 8.03 4.85
CA ASP A 123 10.69 8.50 6.08
C ASP A 123 9.38 7.77 6.40
N LEU A 124 8.77 7.04 5.45
CA LEU A 124 7.46 6.44 5.64
C LEU A 124 7.42 5.52 6.87
N PHE A 125 8.41 4.64 7.01
CA PHE A 125 8.43 3.68 8.11
C PHE A 125 8.61 4.37 9.47
N ALA A 126 9.48 5.37 9.56
CA ALA A 126 9.64 6.16 10.77
C ALA A 126 8.35 6.92 11.13
N ALA A 127 7.67 7.49 10.13
CA ALA A 127 6.39 8.17 10.33
C ALA A 127 5.28 7.21 10.81
N LEU A 128 5.20 6.01 10.23
CA LEU A 128 4.30 4.95 10.66
C LEU A 128 4.58 4.53 12.11
N LEU A 129 5.83 4.27 12.46
CA LEU A 129 6.23 3.91 13.82
C LEU A 129 5.87 4.99 14.84
N ALA A 130 6.23 6.25 14.56
CA ALA A 130 5.92 7.36 15.46
C ALA A 130 4.40 7.53 15.65
N LYS A 131 3.63 7.40 14.57
CA LYS A 131 2.17 7.47 14.63
C LYS A 131 1.58 6.29 15.40
N GLN A 132 2.09 5.08 15.18
CA GLN A 132 1.64 3.87 15.87
C GLN A 132 1.94 3.95 17.38
N GLN A 133 3.13 4.38 17.77
CA GLN A 133 3.50 4.61 19.18
C GLN A 133 2.56 5.61 19.85
N LYS A 134 2.27 6.74 19.19
CA LYS A 134 1.30 7.71 19.68
C LYS A 134 -0.10 7.11 19.82
N ASN A 135 -0.52 6.27 18.88
CA ASN A 135 -1.83 5.61 18.95
C ASN A 135 -1.88 4.59 20.11
N MET A 136 -0.82 3.80 20.32
CA MET A 136 -0.72 2.82 21.41
C MET A 136 -0.68 3.46 22.80
N ALA A 137 -0.15 4.68 22.92
CA ALA A 137 -0.07 5.41 24.18
C ALA A 137 -1.39 6.09 24.60
N ARG A 138 -2.43 6.04 23.76
CA ARG A 138 -3.74 6.62 24.08
C ARG A 138 -4.57 5.69 24.97
N THR A 139 -5.54 6.28 25.65
CA THR A 139 -6.60 5.52 26.31
C THR A 139 -7.67 5.15 25.29
N TRP A 140 -7.95 3.85 25.17
CA TRP A 140 -8.97 3.30 24.29
C TRP A 140 -10.06 2.61 25.13
N PRO A 141 -11.34 2.68 24.71
CA PRO A 141 -12.38 1.91 25.38
C PRO A 141 -12.24 0.40 25.11
N ASP A 142 -12.90 -0.44 25.91
CA ASP A 142 -13.00 -1.87 25.61
C ASP A 142 -13.80 -2.07 24.32
N TRP A 143 -13.13 -2.59 23.28
CA TRP A 143 -13.75 -2.78 21.97
C TRP A 143 -14.96 -3.72 22.04
N ARG A 144 -15.03 -4.62 23.03
CA ARG A 144 -16.16 -5.55 23.21
C ARG A 144 -17.47 -4.86 23.57
N THR A 145 -17.40 -3.61 24.04
CA THR A 145 -18.58 -2.82 24.38
C THR A 145 -18.97 -1.85 23.27
N MET A 146 -18.29 -1.90 22.12
CA MET A 146 -18.51 -1.01 20.98
C MET A 146 -19.22 -1.76 19.84
N SER A 147 -19.94 -1.02 18.99
CA SER A 147 -20.55 -1.59 17.78
C SER A 147 -19.46 -1.94 16.76
N GLU A 148 -19.61 -3.07 16.07
CA GLU A 148 -18.73 -3.43 14.93
C GLU A 148 -18.89 -2.46 13.75
N ASP A 149 -20.04 -1.80 13.65
CA ASP A 149 -20.37 -0.83 12.58
C ASP A 149 -19.94 0.62 12.89
N GLN A 150 -19.21 0.85 13.99
CA GLN A 150 -18.79 2.19 14.41
C GLN A 150 -17.29 2.28 14.64
N ALA A 151 -16.72 3.43 14.31
CA ALA A 151 -15.34 3.73 14.64
C ALA A 151 -15.15 3.76 16.16
N ILE A 152 -14.15 3.02 16.64
CA ILE A 152 -13.67 3.16 18.01
C ILE A 152 -12.73 4.36 18.04
N GLU A 153 -13.05 5.36 18.86
CA GLU A 153 -12.20 6.53 19.08
C GLU A 153 -11.50 6.47 20.44
N HIS A 154 -10.33 7.11 20.53
CA HIS A 154 -9.62 7.25 21.79
C HIS A 154 -10.27 8.31 22.68
N ASP A 155 -10.11 8.18 24.00
CA ASP A 155 -10.61 9.18 24.94
C ASP A 155 -9.84 10.51 24.79
N ARG A 156 -10.56 11.55 24.39
CA ARG A 156 -10.01 12.90 24.16
C ARG A 156 -10.08 13.81 25.38
N SER A 157 -10.63 13.35 26.50
CA SER A 157 -10.83 14.16 27.71
C SER A 157 -9.52 14.75 28.25
N ASN A 158 -8.39 14.09 28.00
CA ASN A 158 -7.06 14.55 28.43
C ASN A 158 -6.25 15.30 27.35
N ASP A 159 -6.70 15.32 26.09
CA ASP A 159 -5.95 15.91 24.97
C ASP A 159 -5.83 17.44 25.09
N ALA A 160 -6.87 18.12 25.62
CA ALA A 160 -6.87 19.57 25.80
C ALA A 160 -5.92 20.04 26.92
N THR A 161 -5.71 19.22 27.95
CA THR A 161 -4.87 19.56 29.10
C THR A 161 -3.39 19.58 28.71
N LEU A 162 -2.95 18.61 27.90
CA LEU A 162 -1.55 18.50 27.44
C LEU A 162 -1.17 19.65 26.48
N ALA A 163 -2.05 19.99 25.54
CA ALA A 163 -1.82 21.11 24.62
C ALA A 163 -1.71 22.48 25.33
N SER A 164 -2.29 22.62 26.52
CA SER A 164 -2.19 23.83 27.34
C SER A 164 -0.88 23.92 28.14
N MET A 165 -0.26 22.78 28.46
CA MET A 165 1.01 22.69 29.18
C MET A 165 2.21 22.91 28.26
N GLU A 166 2.18 22.37 27.03
CA GLU A 166 3.25 22.56 26.03
C GLU A 166 3.37 24.01 25.54
N LYS A 167 2.32 24.82 25.64
CA LYS A 167 2.35 26.26 25.29
C LYS A 167 2.88 27.18 26.40
N LYS A 168 3.15 26.63 27.59
CA LYS A 168 3.57 27.40 28.78
C LYS A 168 5.03 27.15 29.22
N GLY A 169 5.78 26.31 28.51
CA GLY A 169 7.22 26.08 28.72
C GLY A 169 8.04 26.74 27.62
#